data_AF-A0A6B2E446-F1
#
_entry.id   AF-A0A6B2E446-F1
#
_cell.length_a   1.000
_cell.length_b   1.000
_cell.length_c   1.000
_cell.angle_alpha   90.00
_cell.angle_beta   90.00
_cell.angle_gamma   90.00
#
_symmetry.space_group_name_H-M   'P 1'
#
loop_
_entity.id
_entity.type
_entity.pdbx_description
1 polymer ?
#
loop_
_entity_poly.entity_id
_entity_poly.type
_entity_poly.pdbx_seq_one_letter_code
_entity_poly.pdbx_strand_id
1 'polypeptide(L)'
;KGTHMCKLFKTNPTKFGPLTNLPDYTFMDGRPTPLGARQTSRMEQQKVIATKIVSLNKELAFAKERHQRLLREEAERRKSILENKLKEKGHLLL
;
A
#
# COMPACT_ATOMS: atom_id res chain seq x y z
N LYS A 1 23.21 5.04 -34.70
CA LYS A 1 21.96 5.85 -34.74
C LYS A 1 21.40 5.93 -33.31
N GLY A 2 22.06 6.71 -32.46
CA GLY A 2 21.61 6.96 -31.09
C GLY A 2 20.97 8.34 -31.06
N THR A 3 19.67 8.41 -30.84
CA THR A 3 18.98 9.69 -30.68
C THR A 3 19.29 10.26 -29.31
N HIS A 4 19.65 11.53 -29.32
CA HIS A 4 20.11 12.30 -28.17
C HIS A 4 18.97 12.54 -27.15
N MET A 5 19.26 12.19 -25.90
CA MET A 5 19.01 12.98 -24.69
C MET A 5 17.56 13.35 -24.28
N CYS A 6 17.08 12.66 -23.25
CA CYS A 6 16.70 13.30 -21.98
C CYS A 6 16.91 12.29 -20.84
N LYS A 7 17.85 12.56 -19.93
CA LYS A 7 18.26 11.64 -18.84
C LYS A 7 17.17 11.43 -17.75
N LEU A 8 16.03 12.12 -17.84
CA LEU A 8 14.94 12.03 -16.85
C LEU A 8 13.85 10.99 -17.17
N PHE A 9 13.66 10.62 -18.44
CA PHE A 9 12.62 9.68 -18.85
C PHE A 9 13.22 8.42 -19.48
N LYS A 10 13.55 7.43 -18.64
CA LYS A 10 13.90 6.06 -19.07
C LYS A 10 12.70 5.27 -19.64
N THR A 11 11.57 5.94 -19.91
CA THR A 11 10.28 5.30 -20.26
C THR A 11 9.67 5.92 -21.50
N ASN A 12 8.80 5.15 -22.18
CA ASN A 12 8.05 5.62 -23.34
C ASN A 12 7.29 6.92 -23.00
N PRO A 13 7.53 8.05 -23.71
CA PRO A 13 6.94 9.35 -23.41
C PRO A 13 5.40 9.38 -23.57
N THR A 14 4.83 8.42 -24.29
CA THR A 14 3.37 8.30 -24.48
C THR A 14 2.67 7.57 -23.34
N LYS A 15 3.43 6.96 -22.41
CA LYS A 15 2.86 6.11 -21.34
C LYS A 15 2.07 6.93 -20.32
N PHE A 16 2.62 8.06 -19.87
CA PHE A 16 1.99 8.94 -18.91
C PHE A 16 2.58 10.35 -19.03
N GLY A 17 1.73 11.37 -19.04
CA GLY A 17 2.17 12.76 -19.14
C GLY A 17 1.07 13.68 -19.65
N PRO A 18 1.34 15.00 -19.74
CA PRO A 18 0.38 15.96 -20.25
C PRO A 18 -0.05 15.64 -21.69
N LEU A 19 0.88 15.14 -22.51
CA LEU A 19 0.60 14.73 -23.89
C LEU A 19 -0.47 13.63 -24.01
N THR A 20 -0.60 12.76 -23.00
CA THR A 20 -1.54 11.62 -23.06
C THR A 20 -2.76 11.79 -22.16
N ASN A 21 -2.67 12.63 -21.14
CA ASN A 21 -3.75 12.82 -20.16
C ASN A 21 -4.65 14.01 -20.49
N LEU A 22 -4.12 15.04 -21.16
CA LEU A 22 -4.91 16.19 -21.60
C LEU A 22 -5.70 15.87 -22.87
N PRO A 23 -6.83 16.56 -23.10
CA PRO A 23 -7.60 16.38 -24.33
C PRO A 23 -6.87 16.97 -25.53
N ASP A 24 -6.97 16.30 -26.68
CA ASP A 24 -6.32 16.73 -27.93
C ASP A 24 -6.97 17.98 -28.56
N TYR A 25 -8.26 18.23 -28.24
CA TYR A 25 -9.02 19.38 -28.73
C TYR A 25 -10.03 19.84 -27.66
N THR A 26 -10.59 21.04 -27.84
CA THR A 26 -11.70 21.58 -27.04
C THR A 26 -12.70 22.30 -27.93
N PHE A 27 -13.95 22.43 -27.49
CA PHE A 27 -14.96 23.18 -28.25
C PHE A 27 -14.75 24.69 -28.07
N MET A 28 -14.99 25.48 -29.12
CA MET A 28 -14.88 26.95 -29.07
C MET A 28 -15.81 27.58 -28.01
N ASP A 29 -16.94 26.93 -27.74
CA ASP A 29 -17.89 27.33 -26.70
C ASP A 29 -17.38 27.07 -25.27
N GLY A 30 -16.19 26.48 -25.11
CA GLY A 30 -15.62 26.10 -23.81
C GLY A 30 -16.19 24.82 -23.20
N ARG A 31 -17.01 24.08 -23.96
CA ARG A 31 -17.53 22.78 -23.51
C ARG A 31 -16.37 21.78 -23.32
N PRO A 32 -16.42 20.94 -22.27
CA PRO A 32 -15.38 19.95 -22.03
C PRO A 32 -15.42 18.85 -23.10
N THR A 33 -14.25 18.33 -23.42
CA THR A 33 -14.08 17.24 -24.38
C THR A 33 -14.61 15.94 -23.77
N PRO A 34 -15.47 15.18 -24.47
CA PRO A 34 -15.91 13.89 -23.98
C PRO A 34 -14.73 12.93 -23.84
N LEU A 35 -14.78 12.07 -22.82
CA LEU A 35 -13.70 11.12 -22.53
C LEU A 35 -13.60 10.06 -23.63
N GLY A 36 -12.39 9.82 -24.11
CA GLY A 36 -12.13 8.73 -25.06
C GLY A 36 -12.13 7.36 -24.40
N ALA A 37 -12.48 6.31 -25.15
CA ALA A 37 -12.57 4.94 -24.62
C ALA A 37 -11.26 4.43 -23.98
N ARG A 38 -10.09 4.81 -24.50
CA ARG A 38 -8.81 4.44 -23.89
C ARG A 38 -8.52 5.19 -22.60
N GLN A 39 -9.00 6.43 -22.50
CA GLN A 39 -8.84 7.24 -21.29
C GLN A 39 -9.72 6.68 -20.17
N THR A 40 -10.96 6.29 -20.49
CA THR A 40 -11.85 5.62 -19.54
C THR A 40 -11.27 4.30 -19.06
N SER A 41 -10.80 3.43 -19.96
CA SER A 41 -10.17 2.16 -19.57
C SER A 41 -8.94 2.35 -18.67
N ARG A 42 -8.11 3.37 -18.93
CA ARG A 42 -6.96 3.68 -18.04
C ARG A 42 -7.41 4.09 -16.65
N MET A 43 -8.43 4.94 -16.55
CA MET A 43 -8.97 5.37 -15.26
C MET A 43 -9.56 4.20 -14.49
N GLU A 44 -10.29 3.31 -15.15
CA GLU A 44 -10.83 2.09 -14.53
C GLU A 44 -9.72 1.17 -14.03
N GLN A 45 -8.68 0.94 -14.83
CA GLN A 45 -7.52 0.16 -14.41
C GLN A 45 -6.82 0.79 -13.19
N GLN A 46 -6.64 2.11 -13.20
CA GLN A 46 -6.05 2.82 -12.05
C GLN A 46 -6.92 2.69 -10.80
N LYS A 47 -8.25 2.77 -10.93
CA LYS A 47 -9.18 2.53 -9.82
C LYS A 47 -9.02 1.12 -9.24
N VAL A 48 -8.98 0.10 -10.08
CA VAL A 48 -8.79 -1.30 -9.66
C VAL A 48 -7.45 -1.49 -8.94
N ILE A 49 -6.39 -0.88 -9.44
CA ILE A 49 -5.07 -0.93 -8.79
C ILE A 49 -5.11 -0.23 -7.43
N ALA A 50 -5.71 0.96 -7.36
CA ALA A 50 -5.82 1.73 -6.13
C ALA A 50 -6.63 1.00 -5.05
N THR A 51 -7.78 0.42 -5.41
CA THR A 51 -8.60 -0.36 -4.47
C THR A 51 -7.84 -1.56 -3.92
N LYS A 52 -7.08 -2.27 -4.77
CA LYS A 52 -6.25 -3.39 -4.36
C LYS A 52 -5.11 -2.97 -3.42
N ILE A 53 -4.45 -1.84 -3.68
CA ILE A 53 -3.40 -1.32 -2.79
C ILE A 53 -3.99 -1.03 -1.40
N VAL A 54 -5.15 -0.38 -1.34
CA VAL A 54 -5.81 -0.06 -0.08
C VAL A 54 -6.23 -1.31 0.69
N SER A 55 -6.78 -2.33 0.01
CA SER A 55 -7.16 -3.58 0.68
C SER A 55 -5.95 -4.30 1.28
N LEU A 56 -4.88 -4.48 0.50
CA LEU A 56 -3.66 -5.15 0.95
C LEU A 56 -2.99 -4.41 2.13
N ASN A 57 -2.97 -3.08 2.11
CA ASN A 57 -2.42 -2.30 3.21
C ASN A 57 -3.23 -2.48 4.50
N LYS A 58 -4.56 -2.56 4.41
CA LYS A 58 -5.43 -2.84 5.57
C LYS A 58 -5.17 -4.23 6.13
N GLU A 59 -5.06 -5.24 5.27
CA GLU A 59 -4.77 -6.62 5.67
C GLU A 59 -3.42 -6.73 6.38
N LEU A 60 -2.38 -6.08 5.83
CA LEU A 60 -1.04 -6.07 6.44
C LEU A 60 -1.03 -5.35 7.80
N ALA A 61 -1.71 -4.21 7.91
CA ALA A 61 -1.83 -3.48 9.17
C ALA A 61 -2.52 -4.34 10.24
N PHE A 62 -3.63 -4.99 9.88
CA PHE A 62 -4.35 -5.91 10.76
C PHE A 62 -3.48 -7.10 11.20
N ALA A 63 -2.76 -7.73 10.27
CA ALA A 63 -1.88 -8.86 10.57
C ALA A 63 -0.79 -8.46 11.57
N LYS A 64 -0.17 -7.28 11.39
CA LYS A 64 0.84 -6.75 12.31
C LYS A 64 0.28 -6.52 13.70
N GLU A 65 -0.88 -5.86 13.80
CA GLU A 65 -1.54 -5.59 15.08
C GLU A 65 -1.91 -6.90 15.80
N ARG A 66 -2.53 -7.84 15.08
CA ARG A 66 -2.90 -9.16 15.61
C ARG A 66 -1.69 -9.90 16.15
N HIS A 67 -0.59 -9.92 15.40
CA HIS A 67 0.64 -10.58 15.83
C HIS A 67 1.20 -9.95 17.11
N GLN A 68 1.24 -8.62 17.19
CA GLN A 68 1.68 -7.92 18.40
C GLN A 68 0.78 -8.23 19.60
N ARG A 69 -0.54 -8.32 19.39
CA ARG A 69 -1.49 -8.69 20.45
C ARG A 69 -1.21 -10.10 20.97
N LEU A 70 -1.06 -11.08 20.08
CA LEU A 70 -0.78 -12.47 20.47
C LEU A 70 0.53 -12.59 21.27
N LEU A 71 1.59 -11.88 20.85
CA LEU A 71 2.86 -11.87 21.60
C LEU A 71 2.70 -11.27 23.01
N ARG A 72 1.88 -10.23 23.17
CA ARG A 72 1.60 -9.64 24.49
C ARG A 72 0.81 -10.60 25.37
N GLU A 73 -0.23 -11.22 24.82
CA GLU A 73 -1.04 -12.23 25.52
C GLU A 73 -0.19 -13.43 25.97
N GLU A 74 0.70 -13.92 25.11
CA GLU A 74 1.64 -14.99 25.48
C GLU A 74 2.62 -14.57 26.58
N ALA A 75 3.15 -13.35 26.51
CA ALA A 75 4.06 -12.83 27.53
C ALA A 75 3.34 -12.65 28.88
N GLU A 76 2.13 -12.10 28.87
CA GLU A 76 1.29 -11.96 30.06
C GLU A 76 0.93 -13.31 30.66
N ARG A 77 0.56 -14.30 29.83
CA ARG A 77 0.28 -15.66 30.27
C ARG A 77 1.51 -16.32 30.90
N ARG A 78 2.69 -16.13 30.33
CA ARG A 78 3.94 -16.65 30.93
C ARG A 78 4.24 -15.98 32.27
N LYS A 79 4.04 -14.66 32.38
CA LYS A 79 4.20 -13.91 33.64
C LYS A 79 3.21 -14.40 34.70
N SER A 80 1.93 -14.53 34.37
CA SER A 80 0.92 -15.01 35.32
C SER A 80 1.21 -16.44 35.80
N ILE A 81 1.71 -17.32 34.92
CA ILE A 81 2.13 -18.67 35.31
C ILE A 81 3.33 -18.63 36.27
N LEU A 82 4.31 -17.75 36.04
CA LEU A 82 5.47 -17.59 36.92
C LEU A 82 5.07 -17.00 38.28
N GLU A 83 4.20 -16.00 38.30
CA GLU A 83 3.70 -15.37 39.53
C GLU A 83 2.86 -16.33 40.37
N ASN A 84 2.05 -17.17 39.72
CA ASN A 84 1.24 -18.19 40.39
C ASN A 84 2.05 -19.43 40.82
N LYS A 85 3.30 -19.60 40.35
CA LYS A 85 4.15 -20.71 40.80
C LYS A 85 4.57 -20.49 42.25
N LEU A 86 4.51 -21.57 43.03
CA LEU A 86 5.02 -21.56 44.40
C LEU A 86 6.54 -21.29 44.39
N LYS A 87 7.03 -20.60 45.43
CA LYS A 87 8.47 -20.39 45.63
C LYS A 87 9.19 -21.74 45.67
N GLU A 88 10.39 -21.78 45.09
CA GLU A 88 11.25 -22.96 45.16
C GLU A 88 11.59 -23.28 46.62
N LYS A 89 11.53 -24.56 46.98
CA LYS A 89 11.84 -25.02 48.34
C LYS A 89 13.30 -25.44 48.43
N GLY A 90 13.95 -25.17 49.56
CA GLY A 90 15.07 -25.98 50.06
C GLY A 90 16.49 -25.40 50.00
N HIS A 91 16.77 -24.25 49.39
CA HIS A 91 18.15 -23.72 49.27
C HIS A 91 18.39 -22.29 49.78
N LEU A 92 17.36 -21.60 50.30
CA LEU A 92 17.49 -20.21 50.80
C LEU A 92 17.78 -20.11 52.32
N LEU A 93 18.04 -21.24 53.01
CA LEU A 93 18.18 -21.32 54.46
C LEU A 93 19.49 -22.00 54.93
N LEU A 94 20.51 -22.10 54.06
CA LEU A 94 21.86 -22.58 54.41
C LEU A 94 22.89 -21.48 54.15
#